data_AF-A0A1F8V2A0-F1
#
_entry.id   AF-A0A1F8V2A0-F1
#
_cell.length_a   1.000
_cell.length_b   1.000
_cell.length_c   1.000
_cell.angle_alpha   90.00
_cell.angle_beta   90.00
_cell.angle_gamma   90.00
#
_symmetry.space_group_name_H-M   'P 1'
#
loop_
_entity.id
_entity.type
_entity.pdbx_description
1 polymer ?
#
loop_
_entity_poly.entity_id
_entity_poly.type
_entity_poly.pdbx_seq_one_letter_code
_entity_poly.pdbx_strand_id
1 'polypeptide(L)'
;MSENLNNLENTIQNTTTDPSNLSCPYHCPCLCECVKDIVELHNSKCIIDTYIYKNGYQFFCCCGFKGVIVGYGICVKYIDCQGCQRTKNQEGSVIFCNVPHCFGKNITVHICSKPKTKECPNAVMVEFPVIICD
;
A
#
# COMPACT_ATOMS: atom_id res chain seq x y z
N MET A 1 55.35 -37.02 -37.12
CA MET A 1 55.28 -38.21 -36.26
C MET A 1 54.14 -37.97 -35.27
N SER A 2 52.92 -38.33 -35.66
CA SER A 2 52.26 -39.64 -35.41
C SER A 2 51.60 -39.70 -34.02
N GLU A 3 50.29 -39.39 -34.04
CA GLU A 3 49.15 -40.18 -33.53
C GLU A 3 49.24 -40.91 -32.18
N ASN A 4 48.26 -40.63 -31.31
CA ASN A 4 47.17 -41.52 -30.83
C ASN A 4 46.47 -40.80 -29.65
N LEU A 5 45.19 -40.42 -29.63
CA LEU A 5 43.91 -41.15 -29.76
C LEU A 5 43.77 -42.33 -28.77
N ASN A 6 43.13 -42.07 -27.62
CA ASN A 6 41.98 -42.83 -27.07
C ASN A 6 41.78 -42.58 -25.56
N ASN A 7 40.63 -42.01 -25.19
CA ASN A 7 39.58 -42.58 -24.32
C ASN A 7 38.75 -41.43 -23.67
N LEU A 8 37.46 -41.27 -23.99
CA LEU A 8 36.32 -42.04 -23.45
C LEU A 8 36.11 -41.64 -21.97
N GLU A 9 34.99 -41.16 -21.44
CA GLU A 9 33.61 -40.91 -21.87
C GLU A 9 32.97 -40.09 -20.74
N ASN A 10 31.94 -39.32 -21.09
CA ASN A 10 30.79 -38.94 -20.27
C ASN A 10 30.81 -39.27 -18.76
N THR A 11 30.81 -38.24 -17.94
CA THR A 11 29.89 -38.22 -16.78
C THR A 11 29.35 -36.81 -16.60
N ILE A 12 28.33 -36.48 -17.39
CA ILE A 12 27.31 -35.51 -16.98
C ILE A 12 26.61 -36.18 -15.79
N GLN A 13 27.03 -35.86 -14.56
CA GLN A 13 26.21 -36.17 -13.40
C GLN A 13 25.04 -35.20 -13.41
N ASN A 14 23.94 -35.70 -13.96
CA ASN A 14 22.58 -35.32 -13.62
C ASN A 14 22.46 -35.22 -12.09
N THR A 15 22.59 -34.04 -11.52
CA THR A 15 21.79 -33.71 -10.35
C THR A 15 20.41 -33.36 -10.87
N THR A 16 19.60 -34.40 -10.94
CA THR A 16 18.14 -34.35 -11.08
C THR A 16 17.61 -33.25 -10.16
N THR A 17 17.32 -32.09 -10.73
CA THR A 17 16.45 -31.10 -10.11
C THR A 17 15.09 -31.75 -10.07
N ASP A 18 14.75 -32.31 -8.92
CA ASP A 18 13.41 -32.75 -8.59
C ASP A 18 12.45 -31.58 -8.88
N PRO A 19 11.59 -31.65 -9.92
CA PRO A 19 10.70 -30.56 -10.30
C PRO A 19 9.66 -30.26 -9.21
N SER A 20 9.60 -31.11 -8.18
CA SER A 20 8.73 -31.02 -7.01
C SER A 20 9.21 -30.05 -5.93
N ASN A 21 10.47 -29.58 -5.99
CA ASN A 21 11.15 -28.98 -4.82
C ASN A 21 11.47 -27.47 -4.88
N LEU A 22 10.84 -26.71 -5.79
CA LEU A 22 10.76 -25.25 -5.66
C LEU A 22 9.41 -24.72 -6.16
N SER A 23 8.33 -25.33 -5.67
CA SER A 23 6.99 -24.77 -5.75
C SER A 23 6.80 -23.69 -4.67
N CYS A 24 7.16 -22.46 -5.02
CA CYS A 24 6.31 -21.27 -4.93
C CYS A 24 7.16 -20.03 -5.21
N PRO A 25 6.99 -19.33 -6.35
CA PRO A 25 7.35 -17.93 -6.39
C PRO A 25 6.39 -17.25 -5.40
N TYR A 26 6.88 -16.91 -4.20
CA TYR A 26 6.09 -16.22 -3.20
C TYR A 26 5.63 -14.89 -3.79
N HIS A 27 4.42 -14.87 -4.37
CA HIS A 27 3.72 -13.64 -4.63
C HIS A 27 3.46 -13.03 -3.25
N CYS A 28 4.18 -11.97 -2.88
CA CYS A 28 3.84 -11.24 -1.67
C CYS A 28 2.41 -10.72 -1.84
N PRO A 29 1.45 -11.13 -1.00
CA PRO A 29 0.08 -10.67 -1.14
C PRO A 29 0.03 -9.19 -0.81
N CYS A 30 -0.74 -8.42 -1.58
CA CYS A 30 -1.07 -7.06 -1.19
C CYS A 30 -1.84 -7.08 0.15
N LEU A 31 -1.53 -6.15 1.04
CA LEU A 31 -2.29 -5.93 2.27
C LEU A 31 -3.22 -4.75 2.08
N CYS A 32 -4.41 -4.82 2.67
CA CYS A 32 -5.43 -3.76 2.59
C CYS A 32 -5.91 -3.38 3.99
N GLU A 33 -5.93 -2.08 4.27
CA GLU A 33 -6.52 -1.51 5.47
C GLU A 33 -7.59 -0.49 5.08
N CYS A 34 -8.77 -0.58 5.70
CA CYS A 34 -9.87 0.34 5.45
C CYS A 34 -9.83 1.48 6.46
N VAL A 35 -9.55 2.68 5.99
CA VAL A 35 -9.54 3.90 6.81
C VAL A 35 -10.96 4.46 6.90
N LYS A 36 -11.36 4.88 8.11
CA LYS A 36 -12.54 5.69 8.37
C LYS A 36 -12.12 6.89 9.19
N ASP A 37 -12.36 8.07 8.65
CA ASP A 37 -11.94 9.32 9.27
C ASP A 37 -13.06 10.36 9.21
N ILE A 38 -13.00 11.35 10.10
CA ILE A 38 -14.00 12.42 10.21
C ILE A 38 -13.28 13.75 10.05
N VAL A 39 -13.74 14.55 9.09
CA VAL A 39 -13.28 15.93 8.89
C VAL A 39 -14.36 16.87 9.41
N GLU A 40 -14.07 17.59 10.49
CA GLU A 40 -14.98 18.59 11.03
C GLU A 40 -15.04 19.83 10.12
N LEU A 41 -16.23 20.27 9.73
CA LEU A 41 -16.45 21.42 8.86
C LEU A 41 -17.44 22.37 9.53
N HIS A 42 -16.95 23.22 10.43
CA HIS A 42 -17.77 24.25 11.03
C HIS A 42 -18.26 25.23 9.95
N ASN A 43 -19.55 25.56 10.01
CA ASN A 43 -20.22 26.49 9.07
C ASN A 43 -20.23 26.00 7.62
N SER A 44 -20.18 24.69 7.35
CA SER A 44 -20.39 24.16 6.00
C SER A 44 -21.87 24.18 5.62
N LYS A 45 -22.16 24.68 4.41
CA LYS A 45 -23.49 24.63 3.82
C LYS A 45 -23.66 23.46 2.85
N CYS A 46 -22.66 23.21 2.00
CA CYS A 46 -22.66 22.05 1.09
C CYS A 46 -21.24 21.60 0.76
N ILE A 47 -21.07 20.29 0.55
CA ILE A 47 -19.82 19.70 0.08
C ILE A 47 -19.81 19.73 -1.45
N ILE A 48 -18.69 20.16 -2.01
CA ILE A 48 -18.46 20.19 -3.46
C ILE A 48 -17.75 18.90 -3.88
N ASP A 49 -16.66 18.58 -3.20
CA ASP A 49 -15.85 17.41 -3.53
C ASP A 49 -15.01 16.96 -2.34
N THR A 50 -14.62 15.70 -2.35
CA THR A 50 -13.68 15.12 -1.38
C THR A 50 -12.70 14.24 -2.13
N TYR A 51 -11.42 14.36 -1.80
CA TYR A 51 -10.38 13.50 -2.37
C TYR A 51 -9.31 13.14 -1.36
N ILE A 52 -8.69 11.99 -1.60
CA ILE A 52 -7.57 11.48 -0.81
C ILE A 52 -6.29 11.58 -1.63
N TYR A 53 -5.20 11.95 -0.96
CA TYR A 53 -3.86 11.89 -1.53
C TYR A 53 -2.92 11.08 -0.62
N LYS A 54 -1.94 10.42 -1.23
CA LYS A 54 -0.87 9.72 -0.53
C LYS A 54 0.12 10.75 0.05
N ASN A 55 0.50 10.57 1.30
CA ASN A 55 1.47 11.40 2.01
C ASN A 55 2.66 10.56 2.52
N GLY A 56 3.33 9.86 1.61
CA GLY A 56 4.51 9.05 1.91
C GLY A 56 4.22 7.73 2.64
N TYR A 57 5.30 6.99 2.94
CA TYR A 57 5.27 5.82 3.81
C TYR A 57 6.63 5.63 4.49
N GLN A 58 6.65 4.93 5.62
CA GLN A 58 7.86 4.62 6.36
C GLN A 58 7.81 3.18 6.89
N PHE A 59 8.92 2.45 6.76
CA PHE A 59 9.10 1.18 7.45
C PHE A 59 9.55 1.39 8.89
N PHE A 60 9.06 0.57 9.79
CA PHE A 60 9.55 0.51 11.17
C PHE A 60 9.80 -0.94 11.60
N CYS A 61 10.65 -1.10 12.61
CA CYS A 61 10.89 -2.37 13.28
C CYS A 61 10.76 -2.14 14.78
N CYS A 62 9.86 -2.87 15.44
CA CYS A 62 9.66 -2.77 16.89
C CYS A 62 9.48 -4.18 17.46
N CYS A 63 10.23 -4.53 18.50
CA CYS A 63 10.13 -5.82 19.19
C CYS A 63 10.21 -7.06 18.26
N GLY A 64 11.00 -7.00 17.18
CA GLY A 64 11.13 -8.09 16.20
C GLY A 64 10.05 -8.11 15.10
N PHE A 65 9.08 -7.20 15.16
CA PHE A 65 8.05 -7.05 14.13
C PHE A 65 8.43 -5.98 13.13
N LYS A 66 8.26 -6.28 11.84
CA LYS A 66 8.33 -5.30 10.75
C LYS A 66 6.94 -4.70 10.53
N GLY A 67 6.89 -3.40 10.29
CA GLY A 67 5.66 -2.66 10.01
C GLY A 67 5.86 -1.60 8.93
N VAL A 68 4.74 -1.14 8.36
CA VAL A 68 4.70 0.02 7.44
C VAL A 68 3.67 1.01 7.95
N ILE A 69 4.07 2.28 8.05
CA ILE A 69 3.15 3.40 8.24
C ILE A 69 2.92 4.03 6.87
N VAL A 70 1.66 4.17 6.46
CA VAL A 70 1.29 4.88 5.24
C VAL A 70 0.58 6.17 5.61
N GLY A 71 1.17 7.30 5.22
CA GLY A 71 0.55 8.61 5.40
C GLY A 71 -0.47 8.89 4.30
N TYR A 72 -1.56 9.55 4.67
CA TYR A 72 -2.57 10.04 3.74
C TYR A 72 -2.99 11.47 4.12
N GLY A 73 -3.60 12.17 3.17
CA GLY A 73 -4.32 13.40 3.44
C GLY A 73 -5.69 13.40 2.79
N ILE A 74 -6.64 13.99 3.49
CA ILE A 74 -8.03 14.17 3.10
C ILE A 74 -8.21 15.65 2.78
N CYS A 75 -8.71 15.96 1.59
CA CYS A 75 -9.11 17.30 1.22
C CYS A 75 -10.60 17.34 0.94
N VAL A 76 -11.30 18.25 1.63
CA VAL A 76 -12.72 18.51 1.44
C VAL A 76 -12.91 19.94 0.92
N LYS A 77 -13.51 20.07 -0.26
CA LYS A 77 -13.95 21.35 -0.84
C LYS A 77 -15.42 21.54 -0.50
N TYR A 78 -15.79 22.71 0.01
CA TYR A 78 -17.15 23.00 0.45
C TYR A 78 -17.51 24.48 0.26
N ILE A 79 -18.80 24.80 0.28
CA ILE A 79 -19.30 26.18 0.40
C ILE A 79 -19.65 26.43 1.87
N ASP A 80 -19.19 27.54 2.43
CA ASP A 80 -19.55 27.96 3.79
C ASP A 80 -20.93 28.66 3.83
N CYS A 81 -21.44 28.92 5.04
CA CYS A 81 -22.73 29.62 5.23
C CYS A 81 -22.77 31.04 4.65
N GLN A 82 -21.61 31.64 4.34
CA GLN A 82 -21.51 32.96 3.70
C GLN A 82 -21.53 32.86 2.17
N GLY A 83 -21.54 31.64 1.61
CA GLY A 83 -21.51 31.41 0.17
C GLY A 83 -20.10 31.37 -0.42
N CYS A 84 -19.05 31.35 0.40
CA CYS A 84 -17.68 31.28 -0.07
C CYS A 84 -17.20 29.82 -0.21
N GLN A 85 -16.43 29.55 -1.27
CA GLN A 85 -15.75 28.27 -1.42
C GLN A 85 -14.54 28.19 -0.48
N ARG A 86 -14.47 27.08 0.25
CA ARG A 86 -13.42 26.77 1.22
C ARG A 86 -12.88 25.37 0.96
N THR A 87 -11.68 25.15 1.48
CA THR A 87 -11.01 23.86 1.45
C THR A 87 -10.51 23.56 2.86
N LYS A 88 -10.79 22.37 3.37
CA LYS A 88 -10.18 21.87 4.60
C LYS A 88 -9.34 20.64 4.28
N ASN A 89 -8.12 20.63 4.80
CA ASN A 89 -7.21 19.50 4.73
C ASN A 89 -7.05 18.86 6.11
N GLN A 90 -6.94 17.54 6.14
CA GLN A 90 -6.63 16.76 7.32
C GLN A 90 -5.65 15.67 6.95
N GLU A 91 -4.57 15.53 7.70
CA GLU A 91 -3.58 14.47 7.50
C GLU A 91 -3.80 13.35 8.51
N GLY A 92 -3.50 12.14 8.08
CA GLY A 92 -3.59 10.95 8.92
C GLY A 92 -2.63 9.87 8.44
N SER A 93 -2.67 8.73 9.12
CA SER A 93 -1.87 7.57 8.74
C SER A 93 -2.55 6.29 9.16
N VAL A 94 -2.20 5.21 8.47
CA VAL A 94 -2.60 3.85 8.82
C VAL A 94 -1.36 2.98 8.98
N ILE A 95 -1.43 2.03 9.91
CA ILE A 95 -0.31 1.17 10.27
C ILE A 95 -0.63 -0.26 9.83
N PHE A 96 0.25 -0.83 9.02
CA PHE A 96 0.27 -2.26 8.69
C PHE A 96 1.27 -2.95 9.62
N CYS A 97 0.76 -3.63 10.64
CA CYS A 97 1.57 -4.46 11.52
C CYS A 97 1.83 -5.84 10.90
N ASN A 98 2.94 -6.47 11.28
CA ASN A 98 3.28 -7.84 10.86
C ASN A 98 3.33 -8.02 9.34
N VAL A 99 3.86 -7.04 8.61
CA VAL A 99 4.08 -7.18 7.17
C VAL A 99 4.95 -8.41 6.90
N PRO A 100 4.60 -9.25 5.90
CA PRO A 100 5.37 -10.44 5.58
C PRO A 100 6.85 -10.12 5.39
N HIS A 101 7.74 -11.04 5.81
CA HIS A 101 9.18 -10.88 5.62
C HIS A 101 9.58 -10.68 4.15
N CYS A 102 8.74 -11.17 3.23
CA CYS A 102 8.96 -11.03 1.80
C CYS A 102 8.78 -9.60 1.28
N PHE A 103 8.02 -8.73 1.99
CA PHE A 103 7.91 -7.31 1.63
C PHE A 103 9.31 -6.68 1.69
N GLY A 104 9.78 -6.15 0.58
CA GLY A 104 11.06 -5.46 0.45
C GLY A 104 11.10 -4.10 1.15
N LYS A 105 12.01 -3.25 0.69
CA LYS A 105 12.09 -1.83 1.08
C LYS A 105 11.34 -0.91 0.10
N ASN A 106 10.85 -1.46 -1.01
CA ASN A 106 10.24 -0.70 -2.09
C ASN A 106 8.83 -1.21 -2.36
N ILE A 107 7.87 -0.71 -1.58
CA ILE A 107 6.47 -1.07 -1.77
C ILE A 107 5.77 -0.07 -2.68
N THR A 108 4.78 -0.57 -3.40
CA THR A 108 3.77 0.27 -4.04
C THR A 108 2.62 0.50 -3.07
N VAL A 109 2.18 1.75 -2.97
CA VAL A 109 1.04 2.15 -2.13
C VAL A 109 -0.07 2.62 -3.06
N HIS A 110 -1.23 2.01 -2.96
CA HIS A 110 -2.44 2.39 -3.67
C HIS A 110 -3.45 3.00 -2.70
N ILE A 111 -3.90 4.20 -3.01
CA ILE A 111 -5.00 4.88 -2.31
C ILE A 111 -5.96 5.37 -3.37
N CYS A 112 -7.24 5.01 -3.24
CA CYS A 112 -8.28 5.52 -4.14
C CYS A 112 -8.47 7.02 -3.88
N SER A 113 -8.26 7.85 -4.89
CA SER A 113 -8.40 9.30 -4.75
C SER A 113 -9.83 9.74 -4.50
N LYS A 114 -10.83 8.92 -4.86
CA LYS A 114 -12.25 9.15 -4.58
C LYS A 114 -12.72 8.23 -3.46
N PRO A 115 -12.87 8.76 -2.23
CA PRO A 115 -13.35 7.97 -1.10
C PRO A 115 -14.89 7.86 -1.14
N LYS A 116 -15.43 6.94 -0.35
CA LYS A 116 -16.84 7.01 0.03
C LYS A 116 -17.01 8.14 1.05
N THR A 117 -18.02 8.97 0.86
CA THR A 117 -18.32 10.08 1.75
C THR A 117 -19.72 9.99 2.30
N LYS A 118 -19.89 10.39 3.56
CA LYS A 118 -21.17 10.59 4.20
C LYS A 118 -21.16 11.95 4.89
N GLU A 119 -22.06 12.82 4.48
CA GLU A 119 -22.25 14.12 5.12
C GLU A 119 -22.96 13.96 6.46
N CYS A 120 -22.44 14.66 7.47
CA CYS A 120 -22.98 14.74 8.81
C CYS A 120 -23.16 16.23 9.18
N PRO A 121 -23.97 16.57 10.20
CA PRO A 121 -24.01 17.93 10.71
C PRO A 121 -22.61 18.40 11.12
N ASN A 122 -22.12 19.48 10.49
CA ASN A 122 -20.79 20.08 10.72
C ASN A 122 -19.59 19.14 10.50
N ALA A 123 -19.74 18.04 9.76
CA ALA A 123 -18.63 17.12 9.50
C ALA A 123 -18.86 16.28 8.24
N VAL A 124 -17.79 15.70 7.71
CA VAL A 124 -17.86 14.68 6.65
C VAL A 124 -17.10 13.46 7.13
N MET A 125 -17.78 12.31 7.11
CA MET A 125 -17.13 11.01 7.29
C MET A 125 -16.60 10.53 5.94
N VAL A 126 -15.36 10.07 5.93
CA VAL A 126 -14.64 9.65 4.73
C VAL A 126 -14.11 8.23 4.94
N GLU A 127 -14.38 7.35 3.98
CA GLU A 127 -13.96 5.94 4.02
C GLU A 127 -13.23 5.56 2.73
N PHE A 128 -12.04 4.97 2.84
CA PHE A 128 -11.24 4.52 1.70
C PHE A 128 -10.27 3.39 2.08
N PRO A 129 -9.96 2.49 1.13
CA PRO A 129 -8.91 1.50 1.32
C PRO A 129 -7.53 2.10 1.06
N VAL A 130 -6.57 1.68 1.87
CA VAL A 130 -5.13 1.81 1.62
C VAL A 130 -4.61 0.41 1.34
N ILE A 131 -3.93 0.23 0.21
CA ILE A 131 -3.37 -1.07 -0.18
C ILE A 131 -1.87 -0.93 -0.34
N ILE A 132 -1.10 -1.84 0.24
CA ILE A 132 0.34 -1.96 0.02
C ILE A 132 0.66 -3.27 -0.69
N CYS A 133 1.51 -3.20 -1.71
CA CYS A 133 1.99 -4.34 -2.49
C CYS A 133 3.51 -4.24 -2.62
N ASP A 134 4.19 -5.38 -2.75
CA ASP A 134 5.61 -5.46 -3.07
C ASP A 134 5.80 -6.00 -4.50
#